data_AF-A0A117DPS5-F1
#
_entry.id   AF-A0A117DPS5-F1
#
_cell.length_a   1.000
_cell.length_b   1.000
_cell.length_c   1.000
_cell.angle_alpha   90.00
_cell.angle_beta   90.00
_cell.angle_gamma   90.00
#
_symmetry.space_group_name_H-M   'P 1'
#
loop_
_entity.id
_entity.type
_entity.pdbx_description
1 polymer ?
#
loop_
_entity_poly.entity_id
_entity_poly.type
_entity_poly.pdbx_seq_one_letter_code
_entity_poly.pdbx_strand_id
1 'polypeptide(L)'
;MRRHITLAALLAVLLTAGQAAPTTTVCAAQARTQTSWPGRVVIVTAATCPDGGRAYVRFVSRTGSQPDSPPGYFTLKRGQTLTRRVPRDWWVEYRDKYLRWTRIKEVVR
;
A
#
# COMPACT_ATOMS: atom_id res chain seq x y z
N MET A 1 54.88 -0.41 35.05
CA MET A 1 53.41 -0.50 34.87
C MET A 1 53.01 0.38 33.69
N ARG A 2 52.96 -0.19 32.47
CA ARG A 2 52.60 0.53 31.23
C ARG A 2 51.14 0.23 30.91
N ARG A 3 50.30 1.27 30.85
CA ARG A 3 48.88 1.18 30.49
C ARG A 3 48.78 1.13 28.96
N HIS A 4 48.42 -0.02 28.42
CA HIS A 4 48.01 -0.16 27.03
C HIS A 4 46.61 0.44 26.89
N ILE A 5 46.54 1.69 26.43
CA ILE A 5 45.28 2.32 26.06
C ILE A 5 44.79 1.62 24.79
N THR A 6 43.67 0.95 24.96
CA THR A 6 42.96 0.10 24.02
C THR A 6 42.68 0.81 22.69
N LEU A 7 43.41 0.41 21.66
CA LEU A 7 43.22 0.73 20.23
C LEU A 7 41.90 0.17 19.64
N ALA A 8 40.91 -0.13 20.47
CA ALA A 8 39.66 -0.79 20.06
C ALA A 8 38.48 0.18 19.86
N ALA A 9 38.62 1.46 20.22
CA ALA A 9 37.51 2.41 20.22
C ALA A 9 37.34 3.21 18.91
N LEU A 10 38.26 3.10 17.94
CA LEU A 10 38.31 3.97 16.76
C LEU A 10 37.70 3.39 15.47
N LEU A 11 37.15 2.17 15.51
CA LEU A 11 36.68 1.45 14.30
C LEU A 11 35.16 1.25 14.19
N ALA A 12 34.35 1.89 15.02
CA ALA A 12 32.89 1.70 15.03
C ALA A 12 32.09 2.90 14.48
N VAL A 13 32.72 3.85 13.76
CA VAL A 13 32.08 5.12 13.32
C VAL A 13 31.91 5.21 11.79
N LEU A 14 31.84 4.08 11.07
CA LEU A 14 31.76 4.11 9.59
C LEU A 14 30.59 3.31 8.97
N LEU A 15 29.60 2.88 9.75
CA LEU A 15 28.47 2.09 9.23
C LEU A 15 27.08 2.66 9.57
N THR A 16 26.97 3.95 9.88
CA THR A 16 25.72 4.67 9.60
C THR A 16 25.67 4.97 8.10
N ALA A 17 25.63 3.90 7.30
CA ALA A 17 25.08 3.97 5.97
C ALA A 17 23.74 4.68 6.12
N GLY A 18 23.58 5.81 5.45
CA GLY A 18 22.28 6.44 5.29
C GLY A 18 21.35 5.39 4.70
N GLN A 19 20.58 4.72 5.56
CA GLN A 19 19.36 4.07 5.16
C GLN A 19 18.47 5.22 4.69
N ALA A 20 18.59 5.57 3.41
CA ALA A 20 17.55 6.27 2.71
C ALA A 20 16.29 5.44 2.99
N ALA A 21 15.41 5.99 3.84
CA ALA A 21 14.13 5.37 4.10
C ALA A 21 13.53 5.05 2.72
N PRO A 22 13.01 3.83 2.49
CA PRO A 22 12.44 3.49 1.21
C PRO A 22 11.41 4.57 0.89
N THR A 23 11.67 5.38 -0.13
CA THR A 23 10.69 6.32 -0.66
C THR A 23 9.56 5.46 -1.15
N THR A 24 8.52 5.29 -0.33
CA THR A 24 7.37 4.44 -0.65
C THR A 24 6.75 5.01 -1.91
N THR A 25 7.07 4.39 -3.04
CA THR A 25 6.64 4.87 -4.34
C THR A 25 5.24 4.31 -4.55
N VAL A 26 4.25 5.05 -4.04
CA VAL A 26 2.87 4.59 -4.01
C VAL A 26 2.21 4.84 -5.35
N CYS A 27 1.55 3.81 -5.88
CA CYS A 27 0.79 3.93 -7.13
C CYS A 27 -0.60 4.52 -6.90
N ALA A 28 -1.10 5.25 -7.89
CA ALA A 28 -2.53 5.52 -7.98
C ALA A 28 -3.29 4.25 -8.42
N ALA A 29 -4.45 4.01 -7.82
CA ALA A 29 -5.35 2.93 -8.19
C ALA A 29 -6.62 3.49 -8.87
N GLN A 30 -7.15 2.74 -9.82
CA GLN A 30 -8.44 3.00 -10.44
C GLN A 30 -9.37 1.83 -10.12
N ALA A 31 -10.67 2.11 -9.97
CA ALA A 31 -11.67 1.10 -9.69
C ALA A 31 -12.83 1.20 -10.68
N ARG A 32 -13.28 0.06 -11.17
CA ARG A 32 -14.50 -0.11 -11.95
C ARG A 32 -15.44 -1.02 -11.21
N THR A 33 -16.73 -0.70 -11.28
CA THR A 33 -17.76 -1.44 -10.55
C THR A 33 -18.82 -1.92 -11.51
N GLN A 34 -19.21 -3.18 -11.33
CA GLN A 34 -20.34 -3.79 -12.02
C GLN A 34 -21.38 -4.21 -10.97
N THR A 35 -22.65 -3.90 -11.25
CA THR A 35 -23.75 -4.37 -10.41
C THR A 35 -23.89 -5.89 -10.54
N SER A 36 -23.93 -6.60 -9.41
CA SER A 36 -24.14 -8.05 -9.39
C SER A 36 -24.94 -8.43 -8.15
N TRP A 37 -25.90 -9.35 -8.25
CA TRP A 37 -26.72 -9.73 -7.10
C TRP A 37 -26.21 -11.04 -6.46
N PRO A 38 -26.09 -11.14 -5.12
CA PRO A 38 -26.09 -10.03 -4.16
C PRO A 38 -24.79 -9.21 -4.20
N GLY A 39 -24.88 -7.91 -3.88
CA GLY A 39 -23.73 -7.00 -3.74
C GLY A 39 -23.35 -6.21 -4.99
N ARG A 40 -22.04 -6.17 -5.26
CA ARG A 40 -21.40 -5.61 -6.47
C ARG A 40 -20.03 -6.26 -6.68
N VAL A 41 -19.57 -6.30 -7.93
CA VAL A 41 -18.22 -6.72 -8.28
C VAL A 41 -17.38 -5.49 -8.54
N VAL A 42 -16.19 -5.45 -7.94
CA VAL A 42 -15.25 -4.34 -8.05
C VAL A 42 -13.95 -4.87 -8.60
N ILE A 43 -13.45 -4.16 -9.60
CA ILE A 43 -12.19 -4.45 -10.30
C ILE A 43 -11.28 -3.26 -10.06
N VAL A 44 -10.20 -3.47 -9.31
CA VAL A 44 -9.21 -2.45 -8.95
C VAL A 44 -7.93 -2.71 -9.72
N THR A 45 -7.40 -1.69 -10.40
CA THR A 45 -6.16 -1.79 -11.18
C THR A 45 -5.16 -0.73 -10.75
N ALA A 46 -3.89 -1.11 -10.62
CA ALA A 46 -2.81 -0.16 -10.39
C ALA A 46 -2.43 0.53 -11.72
N ALA A 47 -2.82 1.80 -11.87
CA ALA A 47 -2.72 2.53 -13.14
C ALA A 47 -1.42 3.34 -13.24
N THR A 48 -1.23 4.31 -12.33
CA THR A 48 -0.06 5.20 -12.34
C THR A 48 0.94 4.71 -11.31
N CYS A 49 1.92 3.93 -11.77
CA CYS A 49 2.97 3.37 -10.93
C CYS A 49 4.36 3.83 -11.39
N PRO A 50 5.15 4.48 -10.52
CA PRO A 50 6.60 4.56 -10.70
C PRO A 50 7.24 3.17 -10.63
N ASP A 51 8.47 3.04 -11.12
CA ASP A 51 9.18 1.76 -11.14
C ASP A 51 9.39 1.21 -9.72
N GLY A 52 9.10 -0.08 -9.54
CA GLY A 52 9.09 -0.73 -8.22
C GLY A 52 7.92 -0.33 -7.32
N GLY A 53 7.06 0.59 -7.75
CA GLY A 53 5.94 1.11 -6.97
C GLY A 53 4.82 0.09 -6.74
N ARG A 54 4.05 0.34 -5.68
CA ARG A 54 2.91 -0.52 -5.28
C ARG A 54 1.68 0.31 -4.95
N ALA A 55 0.51 -0.14 -5.39
CA ALA A 55 -0.77 0.39 -4.91
C ALA A 55 -1.17 -0.38 -3.66
N TYR A 56 -1.61 0.33 -2.63
CA TYR A 56 -2.19 -0.26 -1.43
C TYR A 56 -3.67 0.10 -1.42
N VAL A 57 -4.55 -0.91 -1.44
CA VAL A 57 -5.99 -0.72 -1.58
C VAL A 57 -6.74 -1.46 -0.49
N ARG A 58 -7.84 -0.88 -0.01
CA ARG A 58 -8.69 -1.51 1.00
C ARG A 58 -10.15 -1.32 0.66
N PHE A 59 -10.98 -2.27 1.10
CA PHE A 59 -12.43 -2.18 0.98
C PHE A 59 -12.99 -1.80 2.35
N VAL A 60 -13.84 -0.79 2.36
CA VAL A 60 -14.30 -0.12 3.58
C VAL A 60 -15.80 0.05 3.51
N SER A 61 -16.48 -0.06 4.65
CA SER A 61 -17.87 0.28 4.86
C SER A 61 -17.99 1.29 6.01
N ARG A 62 -19.21 1.72 6.32
CA ARG A 62 -19.44 2.57 7.50
C ARG A 62 -19.10 1.85 8.82
N THR A 63 -19.10 0.53 8.84
CA THR A 63 -18.98 -0.28 10.05
C THR A 63 -17.60 -0.94 10.20
N GLY A 64 -16.72 -0.84 9.19
CA GLY A 64 -15.37 -1.36 9.28
C GLY A 64 -14.66 -1.48 7.94
N SER A 65 -13.52 -2.16 7.93
CA SER A 65 -12.78 -2.52 6.72
C SER A 65 -12.77 -4.04 6.55
N GLN A 66 -12.55 -4.50 5.32
CA GLN A 66 -12.41 -5.93 5.05
C GLN A 66 -11.21 -6.46 5.84
N PRO A 67 -11.39 -7.50 6.67
CA PRO A 67 -10.27 -8.13 7.36
C PRO A 67 -9.53 -9.02 6.35
N ASP A 68 -8.58 -8.43 5.63
CA ASP A 68 -7.66 -9.18 4.77
C ASP A 68 -6.36 -9.49 5.51
N SER A 69 -5.66 -10.56 5.10
CA SER A 69 -4.33 -10.94 5.61
C SER A 69 -3.27 -10.71 4.52
N PRO A 70 -2.24 -9.85 4.74
CA PRO A 70 -1.95 -9.06 5.94
C PRO A 70 -2.97 -7.94 6.22
N PRO A 71 -3.08 -7.47 7.49
CA PRO A 71 -4.22 -6.68 7.96
C PRO A 71 -4.53 -5.44 7.12
N GLY A 72 -5.71 -5.49 6.48
CA GLY A 72 -6.46 -4.30 6.08
C GLY A 72 -6.08 -3.63 4.77
N TYR A 73 -5.21 -4.23 3.94
CA TYR A 73 -4.99 -3.77 2.56
C TYR A 73 -4.40 -4.81 1.62
N PHE A 74 -4.83 -4.78 0.36
CA PHE A 74 -4.22 -5.50 -0.75
C PHE A 74 -3.12 -4.67 -1.40
N THR A 75 -2.04 -5.34 -1.81
CA THR A 75 -0.92 -4.71 -2.49
C THR A 75 -0.91 -5.11 -3.97
N LEU A 76 -0.94 -4.14 -4.89
CA LEU A 76 -0.93 -4.38 -6.33
C LEU A 76 0.32 -3.77 -6.97
N LYS A 77 1.00 -4.54 -7.82
CA LYS A 77 2.05 -4.05 -8.72
C LYS A 77 1.43 -3.40 -9.95
N ARG A 78 2.22 -2.62 -10.69
CA ARG A 78 1.83 -2.00 -11.97
C ARG A 78 1.15 -3.02 -12.89
N GLY A 79 -0.03 -2.68 -13.41
CA GLY A 79 -0.80 -3.52 -14.33
C GLY A 79 -1.53 -4.70 -13.67
N GLN A 80 -1.31 -4.98 -12.38
CA GLN A 80 -2.09 -5.98 -11.68
C GLN A 80 -3.51 -5.49 -11.41
N THR A 81 -4.42 -6.45 -11.44
CA THR A 81 -5.83 -6.24 -11.17
C THR A 81 -6.29 -7.11 -10.00
N LEU A 82 -7.14 -6.54 -9.15
CA LEU A 82 -7.81 -7.20 -8.04
C LEU A 82 -9.31 -7.19 -8.29
N THR A 83 -9.90 -8.37 -8.33
CA THR A 83 -11.36 -8.52 -8.45
C THR A 83 -11.93 -9.01 -7.12
N ARG A 84 -12.94 -8.31 -6.61
CA ARG A 84 -13.64 -8.65 -5.37
C ARG A 84 -15.14 -8.46 -5.50
N ARG A 85 -15.90 -9.40 -4.93
CA ARG A 85 -17.32 -9.21 -4.66
C ARG A 85 -17.43 -8.61 -3.25
N VAL A 86 -18.11 -7.47 -3.14
CA VAL A 86 -18.32 -6.77 -1.87
C VAL A 86 -19.79 -6.37 -1.72
N PRO A 87 -20.28 -6.12 -0.49
CA PRO A 87 -21.60 -5.57 -0.29
C PRO A 87 -21.77 -4.18 -0.94
N ARG A 88 -23.01 -3.76 -1.16
CA ARG A 88 -23.32 -2.55 -1.93
C ARG A 88 -22.86 -1.26 -1.27
N ASP A 89 -22.87 -1.22 0.06
CA ASP A 89 -22.54 -0.08 0.89
C ASP A 89 -21.04 0.12 1.10
N TRP A 90 -20.21 -0.79 0.59
CA TRP A 90 -18.76 -0.71 0.68
C TRP A 90 -18.20 0.18 -0.41
N TRP A 91 -17.01 0.75 -0.21
CA TRP A 91 -16.23 1.52 -1.18
C TRP A 91 -14.75 1.11 -1.15
N VAL A 92 -14.00 1.49 -2.18
CA VAL A 92 -12.55 1.27 -2.24
C VAL A 92 -11.79 2.53 -1.86
N GLU A 93 -10.73 2.36 -1.07
CA GLU A 93 -9.74 3.39 -0.80
C GLU A 93 -8.36 2.92 -1.25
N TYR A 94 -7.52 3.88 -1.65
CA TYR A 94 -6.10 3.63 -1.92
C TYR A 94 -5.24 4.53 -1.05
N ARG A 95 -4.00 4.11 -0.76
CA ARG A 95 -2.99 5.02 -0.21
C ARG A 95 -2.52 5.97 -1.31
N ASP A 96 -2.58 7.27 -1.06
CA ASP A 96 -1.99 8.26 -1.96
C ASP A 96 -0.47 8.41 -1.74
N LYS A 97 0.15 9.33 -2.48
CA LYS A 97 1.59 9.64 -2.36
C LYS A 97 2.01 10.19 -0.99
N TYR A 98 1.07 10.67 -0.18
CA TYR A 98 1.29 11.14 1.19
C TYR A 98 0.94 10.08 2.23
N LEU A 99 0.77 8.83 1.80
CA LEU A 99 0.34 7.73 2.63
C LEU A 99 -0.99 8.04 3.32
N ARG A 100 -1.94 8.72 2.68
CA ARG A 100 -3.30 8.92 3.21
C ARG A 100 -4.27 7.99 2.52
N TRP A 101 -5.26 7.49 3.25
CA TRP A 101 -6.35 6.74 2.64
C TRP A 101 -7.30 7.68 1.92
N THR A 102 -7.45 7.48 0.62
CA THR A 102 -8.29 8.30 -0.24
C THR A 102 -9.29 7.42 -0.96
N ARG A 103 -10.57 7.79 -0.90
CA ARG A 103 -11.63 7.08 -1.61
C ARG A 103 -11.44 7.18 -3.12
N ILE A 104 -11.49 6.03 -3.79
CA ILE A 104 -11.44 5.96 -5.25
C ILE A 104 -12.81 6.38 -5.81
N LYS A 105 -12.81 7.27 -6.81
CA LYS A 105 -14.01 7.52 -7.62
C LYS A 105 -14.19 6.34 -8.58
N GLU A 106 -15.17 5.50 -8.28
CA GLU A 106 -15.45 4.30 -9.06
C GLU A 106 -16.21 4.64 -10.35
N VAL A 107 -15.81 4.03 -11.46
CA VAL A 107 -16.55 4.11 -12.72
C VAL A 107 -17.54 2.97 -12.79
N VAL A 108 -18.84 3.27 -12.85
CA VAL A 108 -19.89 2.28 -13.02
C VAL A 108 -19.98 1.90 -14.50
N ARG A 109 -20.01 0.60 -14.78
CA ARG A 109 -20.25 0.04 -16.12
C ARG A 109 -21.45 -0.90 -16.11
#